data_AF-T1AK72-F1
#
_entry.id   AF-T1AK72-F1
#
_cell.length_a   1.000
_cell.length_b   1.000
_cell.length_c   1.000
_cell.angle_alpha   90.00
_cell.angle_beta   90.00
_cell.angle_gamma   90.00
#
_symmetry.space_group_name_H-M   'P 1'
#
loop_
_entity.id
_entity.type
_entity.pdbx_description
1 polymer ?
#
loop_
_entity_poly.entity_id
_entity_poly.type
_entity_poly.pdbx_seq_one_letter_code
_entity_poly.pdbx_strand_id
1 'polypeptide(L)'
;MPLNPFKKKERVITTLDKMQVQLNGGSGSEDISFDEIEPGMVYSRVYQNRDTGEINLALIEPFVDDQEKDIVERLKNYLINLAAFNGHPTTNRKKDFEEYFPIAQDDLDIRLAGNQGLVIKYYVERDIVGYGRIDGLMRDPNIEDISCDSSTVPVFVFHKEHGYIMTNIKYADDDELNRYVKSLIQDSGKHISISIPIIDATLRDGSRIQASFGKYITNNGPAFTI
;
A
#
# COMPACT_ATOMS: atom_id res chain seq x y z
N MET A 1 21.64 -25.22 8.41
CA MET A 1 20.64 -25.13 9.50
C MET A 1 19.80 -23.89 9.25
N PRO A 2 18.48 -24.01 9.08
CA PRO A 2 17.63 -22.84 9.00
C PRO A 2 17.73 -22.06 10.31
N LEU A 3 17.92 -20.74 10.21
CA LEU A 3 18.02 -19.84 11.36
C LEU A 3 16.69 -19.84 12.11
N ASN A 4 16.76 -19.92 13.44
CA ASN A 4 15.62 -19.82 14.35
C ASN A 4 14.79 -18.55 14.04
N PRO A 5 13.47 -18.64 13.78
CA PRO A 5 12.63 -17.49 13.47
C PRO A 5 12.67 -16.39 14.55
N PHE A 6 12.94 -16.75 15.80
CA PHE A 6 13.08 -15.81 16.92
C PHE A 6 14.39 -14.99 16.89
N LYS A 7 15.45 -15.44 16.19
CA LYS A 7 16.67 -14.63 15.98
C LYS A 7 16.51 -13.59 14.87
N LYS A 8 15.56 -13.77 13.95
CA LYS A 8 15.18 -12.73 12.97
C LYS A 8 14.45 -11.59 13.68
N LYS A 9 13.61 -11.91 14.67
CA LYS A 9 12.89 -10.97 15.54
C LYS A 9 13.81 -9.99 16.28
N GLU A 10 14.90 -10.44 16.89
CA GLU A 10 15.82 -9.56 17.65
C GLU A 10 16.58 -8.54 16.78
N ARG A 11 16.97 -8.91 15.54
CA ARG A 11 17.56 -7.95 14.59
C ARG A 11 16.53 -6.95 14.07
N VAL A 12 15.28 -7.37 13.93
CA VAL A 12 14.20 -6.53 13.45
C VAL A 12 13.72 -5.58 14.56
N ILE A 13 13.71 -5.96 15.84
CA ILE A 13 13.37 -5.06 16.96
C ILE A 13 14.29 -3.83 17.02
N THR A 14 15.59 -3.97 16.70
CA THR A 14 16.52 -2.81 16.69
C THR A 14 16.26 -1.86 15.50
N THR A 15 15.69 -2.38 14.41
CA THR A 15 15.26 -1.58 13.25
C THR A 15 13.86 -0.99 13.46
N LEU A 16 12.94 -1.75 14.07
CA LEU A 16 11.57 -1.34 14.42
C LEU A 16 11.54 -0.26 15.50
N ASP A 17 12.44 -0.33 16.50
CA ASP A 17 12.62 0.73 17.52
C ASP A 17 13.09 2.05 16.89
N LYS A 18 13.79 1.99 15.73
CA LYS A 18 14.18 3.17 14.94
C LYS A 18 13.10 3.62 13.95
N MET A 19 12.17 2.74 13.58
CA MET A 19 11.10 3.02 12.63
C MET A 19 9.83 3.58 13.29
N GLN A 20 9.81 3.84 14.61
CA GLN A 20 8.62 4.32 15.35
C GLN A 20 7.33 3.62 14.90
N VAL A 21 7.40 2.31 14.64
CA VAL A 21 6.22 1.54 14.26
C VAL A 21 5.40 1.44 15.54
N GLN A 22 4.39 2.30 15.67
CA GLN A 22 3.29 2.05 16.59
C GLN A 22 2.70 0.70 16.18
N LEU A 23 3.13 -0.35 16.87
CA LEU A 23 2.51 -1.65 16.82
C LEU A 23 1.08 -1.44 17.33
N ASN A 24 0.17 -1.15 16.40
CA ASN A 24 -1.25 -1.20 16.68
C ASN A 24 -1.54 -2.64 17.13
N GLY A 25 -1.97 -2.76 18.38
CA GLY A 25 -1.86 -3.98 19.18
C GLY A 25 -0.92 -3.74 20.34
N GLY A 26 -1.37 -2.98 21.35
CA GLY A 26 -0.64 -2.73 22.58
C GLY A 26 -0.27 -4.00 23.34
N SER A 27 0.04 -3.88 24.63
CA SER A 27 0.49 -4.95 25.54
C SER A 27 -0.37 -6.23 25.61
N GLY A 28 -1.48 -6.31 24.87
CA GLY A 28 -2.41 -7.44 24.76
C GLY A 28 -2.39 -8.18 23.40
N SER A 29 -1.33 -8.11 22.59
CA SER A 29 -1.24 -8.91 21.35
C SER A 29 -0.18 -10.03 21.43
N GLU A 30 -0.44 -11.14 20.74
CA GLU A 30 0.49 -12.26 20.58
C GLU A 30 0.85 -12.44 19.11
N ASP A 31 2.14 -12.39 18.79
CA ASP A 31 2.63 -12.54 17.41
C ASP A 31 2.51 -13.99 16.95
N ILE A 32 1.90 -14.20 15.78
CA ILE A 32 1.81 -15.50 15.10
C ILE A 32 2.91 -15.60 14.04
N SER A 33 2.99 -14.63 13.13
CA SER A 33 4.01 -14.57 12.08
C SER A 33 4.55 -13.16 11.88
N PHE A 34 5.75 -13.09 11.31
CA PHE A 34 6.40 -11.84 10.96
C PHE A 34 7.28 -12.06 9.73
N ASP A 35 6.80 -11.59 8.59
CA ASP A 35 7.38 -11.85 7.29
C ASP A 35 7.90 -10.55 6.66
N GLU A 36 9.02 -10.66 5.96
CA GLU A 36 9.71 -9.54 5.32
C GLU A 36 9.33 -9.51 3.84
N ILE A 37 8.58 -8.48 3.45
CA ILE A 37 8.08 -8.29 2.09
C ILE A 37 9.12 -7.52 1.27
N GLU A 38 9.62 -6.41 1.82
CA GLU A 38 10.69 -5.61 1.22
C GLU A 38 11.85 -5.51 2.23
N PRO A 39 13.06 -5.98 1.90
CA PRO A 39 14.16 -6.08 2.84
C PRO A 39 14.44 -4.77 3.59
N GLY A 40 14.32 -4.80 4.91
CA GLY A 40 14.58 -3.63 5.76
C GLY A 40 13.53 -2.52 5.72
N MET A 41 12.43 -2.65 4.95
CA MET A 41 11.47 -1.57 4.73
C MET A 41 10.03 -1.97 5.01
N VAL A 42 9.57 -3.12 4.50
CA VAL A 42 8.16 -3.51 4.55
C VAL A 42 8.02 -4.91 5.12
N TYR A 43 7.12 -5.04 6.08
CA TYR A 43 6.86 -6.31 6.78
C TYR A 43 5.36 -6.57 6.92
N SER A 44 4.96 -7.82 6.88
CA SER A 44 3.65 -8.25 7.35
C SER A 44 3.79 -8.92 8.72
N ARG A 45 2.92 -8.51 9.65
CA ARG A 45 2.84 -9.07 11.00
C ARG A 45 1.45 -9.63 11.21
N VAL A 46 1.33 -10.95 11.36
CA VAL A 46 0.09 -11.58 11.80
C VAL A 46 0.13 -11.73 13.32
N TYR A 47 -0.92 -11.27 14.00
CA TYR A 47 -1.01 -11.32 15.46
C TYR A 47 -2.43 -11.61 15.92
N GLN A 48 -2.55 -12.23 17.09
CA GLN A 48 -3.81 -12.43 17.77
C GLN A 48 -4.00 -11.40 18.87
N ASN A 49 -5.17 -10.79 18.93
CA ASN A 49 -5.58 -9.98 20.07
C ASN A 49 -5.95 -10.92 21.23
N ARG A 50 -5.31 -10.78 22.39
CA ARG A 50 -5.54 -11.65 23.56
C ARG A 50 -6.92 -11.45 24.20
N ASP A 51 -7.49 -10.27 24.06
CA ASP A 51 -8.78 -9.93 24.67
C ASP A 51 -9.94 -10.43 23.81
N THR A 52 -9.86 -10.29 22.48
CA THR A 52 -10.93 -10.67 21.55
C THR A 52 -10.72 -12.05 20.90
N GLY A 53 -9.49 -12.58 20.92
CA GLY A 53 -9.09 -13.78 20.18
C GLY A 53 -8.97 -13.57 18.67
N GLU A 54 -9.23 -12.36 18.16
CA GLU A 54 -9.21 -12.06 16.73
C GLU A 54 -7.79 -12.06 16.18
N ILE A 55 -7.63 -12.66 14.99
CA ILE A 55 -6.39 -12.64 14.24
C ILE A 55 -6.44 -11.47 13.27
N ASN A 56 -5.40 -10.64 13.28
CA ASN A 56 -5.25 -9.46 12.46
C ASN A 56 -3.90 -9.46 11.75
N LEU A 57 -3.84 -8.73 10.63
CA LEU A 57 -2.60 -8.47 9.91
C LEU A 57 -2.25 -6.98 10.01
N ALA A 58 -1.01 -6.68 10.36
CA ALA A 58 -0.46 -5.33 10.24
C ALA A 58 0.55 -5.31 9.09
N LEU A 59 0.28 -4.51 8.07
CA LEU A 59 1.30 -4.09 7.12
C LEU A 59 2.11 -2.97 7.79
N ILE A 60 3.40 -3.23 7.94
CA ILE A 60 4.35 -2.33 8.59
C ILE A 60 5.22 -1.73 7.50
N GLU A 61 5.07 -0.42 7.31
CA GLU A 61 5.88 0.40 6.39
C GLU A 61 6.74 1.38 7.20
N PRO A 62 7.77 2.00 6.59
CA PRO A 62 8.60 2.99 7.28
C PRO A 62 7.77 4.19 7.74
N PHE A 63 8.02 4.67 8.96
CA PHE A 63 7.41 5.90 9.45
C PHE A 63 7.82 7.09 8.58
N VAL A 64 6.87 7.97 8.32
CA VAL A 64 7.07 9.27 7.68
C VAL A 64 6.44 10.36 8.52
N ASP A 65 7.21 11.38 8.85
CA ASP A 65 6.70 12.57 9.53
C ASP A 65 5.93 13.49 8.57
N ASP A 66 5.35 14.58 9.09
CA ASP A 66 4.53 15.48 8.28
C ASP A 66 5.34 16.29 7.25
N GLN A 67 6.64 16.53 7.50
CA GLN A 67 7.52 17.17 6.51
C GLN A 67 7.86 16.20 5.38
N GLU A 68 8.13 14.94 5.72
CA GLU A 68 8.40 13.88 4.74
C GLU A 68 7.18 13.58 3.88
N LYS A 69 5.97 13.58 4.47
CA LYS A 69 4.71 13.47 3.71
C LYS A 69 4.52 14.60 2.71
N ASP A 70 4.83 15.84 3.08
CA ASP A 70 4.76 16.97 2.14
C ASP A 70 5.72 16.79 0.97
N ILE A 71 6.95 16.33 1.24
CA ILE A 71 7.94 16.03 0.20
C ILE A 71 7.44 14.92 -0.73
N VAL A 72 6.90 13.84 -0.18
CA VAL A 72 6.32 12.72 -0.96
C VAL A 72 5.20 13.23 -1.87
N GLU A 73 4.26 14.02 -1.35
CA GLU A 73 3.15 14.55 -2.14
C GLU A 73 3.61 15.52 -3.24
N ARG A 74 4.60 16.38 -2.95
CA ARG A 74 5.19 17.29 -3.95
C ARG A 74 5.84 16.53 -5.10
N LEU A 75 6.65 15.52 -4.78
CA LEU A 75 7.30 14.66 -5.78
C LEU A 75 6.27 13.89 -6.61
N LYS A 76 5.27 13.28 -5.96
CA LYS A 76 4.19 12.55 -6.64
C LYS A 76 3.43 13.45 -7.61
N ASN A 77 2.97 14.62 -7.15
CA ASN A 77 2.21 15.54 -7.98
C ASN A 77 3.03 16.04 -9.17
N TYR A 78 4.33 16.31 -8.97
CA TYR A 78 5.23 16.69 -10.07
C TYR A 78 5.36 15.58 -11.11
N LEU A 79 5.63 14.35 -10.68
CA LEU A 79 5.79 13.19 -11.57
C LEU A 79 4.51 12.87 -12.34
N ILE A 80 3.34 12.93 -11.69
CA ILE A 80 2.05 12.72 -12.34
C ILE A 80 1.82 13.76 -13.45
N ASN A 81 2.10 15.04 -13.16
CA ASN A 81 1.96 16.10 -14.16
C ASN A 81 2.95 15.91 -15.31
N LEU A 82 4.22 15.60 -15.00
CA LEU A 82 5.26 15.38 -16.00
C LEU A 82 4.88 14.24 -16.97
N ALA A 83 4.37 13.12 -16.44
CA ALA A 83 3.89 12.00 -17.24
C ALA A 83 2.70 12.40 -18.14
N ALA A 84 1.79 13.23 -17.65
CA ALA A 84 0.67 13.74 -18.43
C ALA A 84 1.11 14.66 -19.58
N PHE A 85 2.15 15.48 -19.37
CA PHE A 85 2.69 16.39 -20.40
C PHE A 85 3.54 15.68 -21.46
N ASN A 86 4.33 14.68 -21.08
CA ASN A 86 5.26 14.00 -21.98
C ASN A 86 4.62 12.88 -22.84
N GLY A 87 3.31 12.65 -22.73
CA GLY A 87 2.56 11.79 -23.64
C GLY A 87 2.87 10.29 -23.59
N HIS A 88 3.67 9.85 -22.62
CA HIS A 88 4.00 8.44 -22.41
C HIS A 88 4.05 8.11 -20.91
N PRO A 89 3.14 7.28 -20.40
CA PRO A 89 3.58 6.11 -19.67
C PRO A 89 4.15 5.15 -20.71
N THR A 90 5.45 4.87 -20.68
CA THR A 90 5.94 3.71 -21.42
C THR A 90 5.23 2.46 -20.88
N THR A 91 5.34 1.33 -21.58
CA THR A 91 4.88 0.04 -21.03
C THR A 91 5.57 -0.33 -19.71
N ASN A 92 6.58 0.43 -19.25
CA ASN A 92 7.38 0.16 -18.07
C ASN A 92 7.49 1.37 -17.13
N ARG A 93 6.46 1.55 -16.29
CA ARG A 93 6.39 2.60 -15.26
C ARG A 93 7.58 2.65 -14.30
N LYS A 94 8.19 1.49 -13.99
CA LYS A 94 9.38 1.46 -13.13
C LYS A 94 10.56 2.14 -13.82
N LYS A 95 10.74 1.90 -15.12
CA LYS A 95 11.78 2.58 -15.90
C LYS A 95 11.53 4.09 -15.96
N ASP A 96 10.29 4.49 -16.22
CA ASP A 96 9.91 5.91 -16.27
C ASP A 96 10.16 6.59 -14.92
N PHE A 97 9.79 5.92 -13.83
CA PHE A 97 10.03 6.42 -12.48
C PHE A 97 11.53 6.64 -12.22
N GLU A 98 12.38 5.67 -12.54
CA GLU A 98 13.84 5.82 -12.35
C GLU A 98 14.46 6.91 -13.23
N GLU A 99 13.87 7.18 -14.40
CA GLU A 99 14.30 8.26 -15.30
C GLU A 99 13.85 9.64 -14.81
N TYR A 100 12.59 9.78 -14.36
CA TYR A 100 12.00 11.06 -14.00
C TYR A 100 12.18 11.45 -12.53
N PHE A 101 12.41 10.50 -11.61
CA PHE A 101 12.57 10.80 -10.18
C PHE A 101 13.78 11.71 -9.89
N PRO A 102 14.96 11.53 -10.52
CA PRO A 102 16.07 12.49 -10.40
C PRO A 102 15.71 13.89 -10.92
N ILE A 103 15.01 13.97 -12.05
CA ILE A 103 14.56 15.24 -12.65
C ILE A 103 13.60 15.97 -11.70
N ALA A 104 12.64 15.24 -11.11
CA ALA A 104 11.71 15.79 -10.14
C ALA A 104 12.39 16.33 -8.87
N GLN A 105 13.46 15.66 -8.41
CA GLN A 105 14.26 16.15 -7.29
C GLN A 105 14.98 17.46 -7.64
N ASP A 106 15.63 17.51 -8.80
CA ASP A 106 16.37 18.69 -9.25
C ASP A 106 15.43 19.89 -9.49
N ASP A 107 14.30 19.68 -10.17
CA ASP A 107 13.34 20.75 -10.50
C ASP A 107 12.63 21.32 -9.27
N LEU A 108 12.45 20.51 -8.22
CA LEU A 108 11.82 20.94 -6.96
C LEU A 108 12.84 21.39 -5.90
N ASP A 109 14.15 21.36 -6.20
CA ASP A 109 15.26 21.58 -5.27
C ASP A 109 15.16 20.69 -4.00
N ILE A 110 14.79 19.42 -4.19
CA ILE A 110 14.67 18.42 -3.13
C ILE A 110 15.89 17.51 -3.16
N ARG A 111 16.68 17.51 -2.09
CA ARG A 111 17.88 16.67 -1.97
C ARG A 111 17.63 15.52 -1.00
N LEU A 112 17.39 14.34 -1.54
CA LEU A 112 17.22 13.13 -0.75
C LEU A 112 18.57 12.44 -0.53
N ALA A 113 18.93 12.18 0.73
CA ALA A 113 20.16 11.47 1.07
C ALA A 113 19.95 10.49 2.23
N GLY A 114 20.79 9.46 2.28
CA GLY A 114 20.78 8.47 3.37
C GLY A 114 19.44 7.72 3.48
N ASN A 115 19.11 7.30 4.70
CA ASN A 115 17.93 6.47 4.95
C ASN A 115 16.61 7.21 4.65
N GLN A 116 16.53 8.50 4.97
CA GLN A 116 15.35 9.32 4.69
C GLN A 116 15.04 9.36 3.20
N GLY A 117 16.06 9.48 2.35
CA GLY A 117 15.88 9.47 0.91
C GLY A 117 15.34 8.14 0.37
N LEU A 118 15.75 7.02 0.97
CA LEU A 118 15.22 5.69 0.63
C LEU A 118 13.74 5.56 1.01
N VAL A 119 13.36 6.04 2.20
CA VAL A 119 11.96 6.03 2.66
C VAL A 119 11.08 6.89 1.75
N ILE A 120 11.49 8.12 1.45
CA ILE A 120 10.72 9.00 0.55
C ILE A 120 10.62 8.37 -0.85
N LYS A 121 11.73 7.88 -1.41
CA LYS A 121 11.71 7.20 -2.72
C LYS A 121 10.74 6.02 -2.71
N TYR A 122 10.75 5.20 -1.66
CA TYR A 122 9.82 4.08 -1.49
C TYR A 122 8.36 4.53 -1.58
N TYR A 123 7.94 5.55 -0.83
CA TYR A 123 6.55 6.01 -0.85
C TYR A 123 6.14 6.57 -2.21
N VAL A 124 7.02 7.31 -2.88
CA VAL A 124 6.73 7.84 -4.23
C VAL A 124 6.66 6.69 -5.24
N GLU A 125 7.58 5.72 -5.21
CA GLU A 125 7.57 4.55 -6.09
C GLU A 125 6.32 3.68 -5.84
N ARG A 126 6.00 3.40 -4.58
CA ARG A 126 4.81 2.64 -4.15
C ARG A 126 3.53 3.22 -4.70
N ASP A 127 3.41 4.55 -4.72
CA ASP A 127 2.19 5.23 -5.15
C ASP A 127 2.10 5.45 -6.67
N ILE A 128 3.25 5.65 -7.36
CA ILE A 128 3.29 5.91 -8.81
C ILE A 128 3.40 4.62 -9.63
N VAL A 129 4.25 3.70 -9.18
CA VAL A 129 4.57 2.44 -9.87
C VAL A 129 3.79 1.28 -9.26
N GLY A 130 3.62 1.27 -7.94
CA GLY A 130 2.92 0.24 -7.17
C GLY A 130 1.42 0.47 -7.02
N TYR A 131 0.81 -0.29 -6.12
CA TYR A 131 -0.64 -0.28 -5.82
C TYR A 131 -1.02 0.66 -4.66
N GLY A 132 -0.17 1.64 -4.34
CA GLY A 132 -0.40 2.57 -3.24
C GLY A 132 -0.44 1.87 -1.89
N ARG A 133 -1.42 2.18 -1.04
CA ARG A 133 -1.52 1.69 0.35
C ARG A 133 -1.56 0.17 0.49
N ILE A 134 -2.04 -0.57 -0.52
CA ILE A 134 -2.10 -2.04 -0.48
C ILE A 134 -0.90 -2.70 -1.16
N ASP A 135 0.07 -1.93 -1.67
CA ASP A 135 1.17 -2.47 -2.47
C ASP A 135 2.00 -3.53 -1.72
N GLY A 136 2.21 -3.34 -0.41
CA GLY A 136 2.82 -4.36 0.43
C GLY A 136 1.99 -5.65 0.50
N LEU A 137 0.66 -5.55 0.61
CA LEU A 137 -0.23 -6.72 0.59
C LEU A 137 -0.19 -7.45 -0.75
N MET A 138 -0.19 -6.71 -1.87
CA MET A 138 -0.10 -7.26 -3.23
C MET A 138 1.21 -8.04 -3.47
N ARG A 139 2.28 -7.69 -2.74
CA ARG A 139 3.59 -8.35 -2.83
C ARG A 139 3.76 -9.48 -1.82
N ASP A 140 2.86 -9.63 -0.87
CA ASP A 140 2.94 -10.68 0.16
C ASP A 140 2.48 -12.03 -0.43
N PRO A 141 3.37 -13.04 -0.53
CA PRO A 141 3.02 -14.34 -1.10
C PRO A 141 2.02 -15.14 -0.25
N ASN A 142 1.72 -14.72 0.98
CA ASN A 142 0.75 -15.38 1.85
C ASN A 142 -0.68 -14.85 1.68
N ILE A 143 -0.87 -13.80 0.89
CA ILE A 143 -2.18 -13.20 0.60
C ILE A 143 -2.68 -13.72 -0.76
N GLU A 144 -3.95 -14.15 -0.80
CA GLU A 144 -4.60 -14.60 -2.04
C GLU A 144 -5.60 -13.58 -2.57
N ASP A 145 -6.44 -13.03 -1.70
CA ASP A 145 -7.46 -12.04 -2.05
C ASP A 145 -7.31 -10.78 -1.19
N ILE A 146 -7.63 -9.61 -1.74
CA ILE A 146 -7.69 -8.33 -1.01
C ILE A 146 -9.03 -7.67 -1.26
N SER A 147 -9.76 -7.28 -0.22
CA SER A 147 -11.05 -6.61 -0.36
C SER A 147 -11.21 -5.39 0.55
N CYS A 148 -12.00 -4.43 0.08
CA CYS A 148 -12.40 -3.26 0.84
C CYS A 148 -13.87 -2.98 0.55
N ASP A 149 -14.73 -3.22 1.54
CA ASP A 149 -16.18 -3.09 1.37
C ASP A 149 -16.69 -1.65 1.45
N SER A 150 -15.95 -0.76 2.12
CA SER A 150 -16.23 0.68 2.20
C SER A 150 -15.06 1.44 2.80
N SER A 151 -15.08 2.78 2.71
CA SER A 151 -14.14 3.65 3.43
C SER A 151 -14.28 3.58 4.96
N THR A 152 -15.43 3.10 5.46
CA THR A 152 -15.73 3.09 6.91
C THR A 152 -15.09 1.92 7.65
N VAL A 153 -14.68 0.87 6.93
CA VAL A 153 -14.05 -0.33 7.48
C VAL A 153 -12.62 -0.48 6.93
N PRO A 154 -11.74 -1.22 7.62
CA PRO A 154 -10.42 -1.51 7.09
C PRO A 154 -10.48 -2.43 5.86
N VAL A 155 -9.36 -2.51 5.15
CA VAL A 155 -9.11 -3.52 4.12
C VAL A 155 -9.01 -4.89 4.79
N PHE A 156 -9.59 -5.90 4.16
CA PHE A 156 -9.49 -7.31 4.54
C PHE A 156 -8.66 -8.07 3.53
N VAL A 157 -8.08 -9.19 3.98
CA VAL A 157 -7.32 -10.09 3.12
C VAL A 157 -7.71 -11.53 3.38
N PHE A 158 -7.63 -12.38 2.36
CA PHE A 158 -7.61 -13.82 2.54
C PHE A 158 -6.16 -14.29 2.65
N HIS A 159 -5.74 -14.65 3.86
CA HIS A 159 -4.41 -15.18 4.15
C HIS A 159 -4.43 -16.71 4.06
N LYS A 160 -3.47 -17.31 3.35
CA LYS A 160 -3.41 -18.76 3.06
C LYS A 160 -3.58 -19.65 4.29
N GLU A 161 -2.99 -19.25 5.41
CA GLU A 161 -3.03 -20.04 6.65
C GLU A 161 -4.10 -19.59 7.65
N HIS A 162 -4.61 -18.36 7.52
CA HIS A 162 -5.45 -17.73 8.56
C HIS A 162 -6.83 -17.31 8.07
N GLY A 163 -7.13 -17.50 6.79
CA GLY A 163 -8.40 -17.14 6.18
C GLY A 163 -8.61 -15.63 6.12
N TYR A 164 -9.86 -15.21 6.25
CA TYR A 164 -10.24 -13.80 6.22
C TYR A 164 -9.79 -13.07 7.49
N ILE A 165 -8.86 -12.13 7.34
CA ILE A 165 -8.31 -11.33 8.44
C ILE A 165 -8.35 -9.84 8.11
N MET A 166 -8.61 -9.03 9.13
CA MET A 166 -8.64 -7.57 9.02
C MET A 166 -7.21 -7.01 9.00
N THR A 167 -7.00 -5.95 8.22
CA THR A 167 -5.71 -5.23 8.16
C THR A 167 -5.74 -3.90 8.92
N ASN A 168 -4.58 -3.28 9.09
CA ASN A 168 -4.45 -1.90 9.59
C ASN A 168 -4.68 -0.81 8.53
N ILE A 169 -4.95 -1.18 7.26
CA ILE A 169 -5.12 -0.21 6.18
C ILE A 169 -6.58 0.23 6.13
N LYS A 170 -6.80 1.55 6.13
CA LYS A 170 -8.13 2.16 6.02
C LYS A 170 -8.03 3.46 5.22
N TYR A 171 -9.09 3.74 4.46
CA TYR A 171 -9.27 5.01 3.74
C TYR A 171 -10.00 6.01 4.61
N ALA A 172 -9.67 7.29 4.48
CA ALA A 172 -10.24 8.37 5.29
C ALA A 172 -11.73 8.57 5.01
N ASP A 173 -12.11 8.52 3.73
CA ASP A 173 -13.46 8.76 3.25
C ASP A 173 -13.71 8.11 1.88
N ASP A 174 -14.96 8.21 1.42
CA ASP A 174 -15.37 7.69 0.11
C ASP A 174 -14.69 8.40 -1.06
N ASP A 175 -14.26 9.65 -0.90
CA ASP A 175 -13.61 10.40 -1.96
C ASP A 175 -12.17 9.89 -2.16
N GLU A 176 -11.43 9.61 -1.09
CA GLU A 176 -10.13 8.94 -1.16
C GLU A 176 -10.26 7.56 -1.80
N LEU A 177 -11.21 6.75 -1.35
CA LEU A 177 -11.41 5.40 -1.90
C LEU A 177 -11.84 5.44 -3.37
N ASN A 178 -12.69 6.38 -3.78
CA ASN A 178 -13.03 6.58 -5.19
C ASN A 178 -11.83 6.98 -6.05
N ARG A 179 -10.99 7.91 -5.57
CA ARG A 179 -9.75 8.30 -6.28
C ARG A 179 -8.82 7.10 -6.42
N TYR A 180 -8.70 6.30 -5.36
CA TYR A 180 -7.88 5.10 -5.35
C TYR A 180 -8.37 4.05 -6.35
N VAL A 181 -9.65 3.68 -6.29
CA VAL A 181 -10.28 2.74 -7.24
C VAL A 181 -10.11 3.23 -8.68
N LYS A 182 -10.32 4.53 -8.93
CA LYS A 182 -10.15 5.09 -10.27
C LYS A 182 -8.71 4.94 -10.76
N SER A 183 -7.72 5.19 -9.90
CA SER A 183 -6.29 5.00 -10.22
C SER A 183 -5.98 3.55 -10.59
N LEU A 184 -6.47 2.58 -9.80
CA LEU A 184 -6.27 1.15 -10.09
C LEU A 184 -6.87 0.73 -11.44
N ILE A 185 -8.06 1.23 -11.76
CA ILE A 185 -8.78 0.86 -12.99
C ILE A 185 -8.19 1.53 -14.23
N GLN A 186 -7.70 2.76 -14.11
CA GLN A 186 -7.04 3.47 -15.21
C GLN A 186 -5.83 2.70 -15.74
N ASP A 187 -5.09 2.05 -14.84
CA ASP A 187 -3.96 1.20 -15.20
C ASP A 187 -4.34 -0.01 -16.06
N SER A 188 -5.57 -0.50 -15.92
CA SER A 188 -6.13 -1.60 -16.73
C SER A 188 -6.64 -1.14 -18.10
N GLY A 189 -6.47 0.13 -18.47
CA GLY A 189 -6.99 0.71 -19.72
C GLY A 189 -8.52 0.83 -19.74
N LYS A 190 -9.17 0.71 -18.57
CA LYS A 190 -10.61 0.87 -18.40
C LYS A 190 -10.92 2.15 -17.63
N HIS A 191 -12.19 2.54 -17.62
CA HIS A 191 -12.63 3.74 -16.92
C HIS A 191 -13.87 3.45 -16.08
N ILE A 192 -13.81 3.79 -14.79
CA ILE A 192 -14.92 3.73 -13.83
C ILE A 192 -15.42 5.14 -13.54
N SER A 193 -16.74 5.31 -13.41
CA SER A 193 -17.37 6.62 -13.19
C SER A 193 -18.81 6.48 -12.71
N ILE A 194 -19.51 7.60 -12.48
CA ILE A 194 -20.92 7.58 -12.11
C ILE A 194 -21.80 6.86 -13.16
N SER A 195 -21.48 7.01 -14.46
CA SER A 195 -22.22 6.33 -15.53
C SER A 195 -21.80 4.87 -15.75
N ILE A 196 -20.63 4.47 -15.25
CA ILE A 196 -20.12 3.09 -15.28
C ILE A 196 -19.63 2.76 -13.86
N PRO A 197 -20.56 2.53 -12.91
CA PRO A 197 -20.24 2.49 -11.49
C PRO A 197 -19.73 1.14 -11.01
N ILE A 198 -19.78 0.09 -11.82
CA ILE A 198 -19.19 -1.22 -11.53
C ILE A 198 -18.28 -1.60 -12.68
N ILE A 199 -17.13 -2.19 -12.36
CA ILE A 199 -16.21 -2.67 -13.37
C ILE A 199 -15.48 -3.93 -12.91
N ASP A 200 -15.28 -4.85 -13.86
CA ASP A 200 -14.34 -5.95 -13.73
C ASP A 200 -13.14 -5.67 -14.64
N ALA A 201 -11.91 -5.80 -14.16
CA ALA A 201 -10.69 -5.55 -14.91
C ALA A 201 -9.58 -6.55 -14.55
N THR A 202 -8.44 -6.41 -15.23
CA THR A 202 -7.22 -7.15 -14.94
C THR A 202 -6.12 -6.15 -14.67
N LEU A 203 -5.49 -6.26 -13.51
CA LEU A 203 -4.39 -5.42 -13.06
C LEU A 203 -3.10 -5.77 -13.82
N ARG A 204 -2.09 -4.92 -13.68
CA ARG A 204 -0.79 -5.02 -14.36
C ARG A 204 -0.02 -6.31 -14.05
N ASP A 205 -0.22 -6.90 -12.88
CA ASP A 205 0.37 -8.17 -12.47
C ASP A 205 -0.43 -9.40 -12.91
N GLY A 206 -1.58 -9.20 -13.58
CA GLY A 206 -2.49 -10.25 -14.00
C GLY A 206 -3.59 -10.59 -12.99
N SER A 207 -3.57 -10.01 -11.80
CA SER A 207 -4.65 -10.14 -10.81
C SER A 207 -5.96 -9.58 -11.37
N ARG A 208 -7.09 -10.14 -10.94
CA ARG A 208 -8.40 -9.61 -11.32
C ARG A 208 -8.77 -8.52 -10.35
N ILE A 209 -9.63 -7.60 -10.77
CA ILE A 209 -10.23 -6.63 -9.86
C ILE A 209 -11.69 -6.46 -10.21
N GLN A 210 -12.55 -6.51 -9.21
CA GLN A 210 -13.91 -6.02 -9.26
C GLN A 210 -14.00 -4.77 -8.40
N ALA A 211 -14.55 -3.69 -8.93
CA ALA A 211 -14.67 -2.45 -8.19
C ALA A 211 -16.01 -1.74 -8.43
N SER A 212 -16.44 -0.98 -7.43
CA SER A 212 -17.63 -0.14 -7.47
C SER A 212 -17.31 1.32 -7.11
N PHE A 213 -18.04 2.26 -7.70
CA PHE A 213 -17.81 3.70 -7.59
C PHE A 213 -19.01 4.43 -6.97
N GLY A 214 -18.72 5.28 -5.98
CA GLY A 214 -19.72 6.07 -5.27
C GLY A 214 -20.72 5.22 -4.47
N LYS A 215 -21.83 5.85 -4.07
CA LYS A 215 -22.94 5.21 -3.31
C LYS A 215 -24.12 4.79 -4.17
N TYR A 216 -23.98 4.88 -5.49
CA TYR A 216 -25.11 4.75 -6.40
C TYR A 216 -25.58 3.31 -6.58
N ILE A 217 -24.73 2.34 -6.22
CA ILE A 217 -25.01 0.91 -6.33
C ILE A 217 -24.90 0.22 -4.96
N THR A 218 -23.92 0.63 -4.15
CA THR A 218 -23.68 0.13 -2.79
C THR A 218 -24.07 1.20 -1.77
N ASN A 219 -24.97 0.88 -0.84
CA ASN A 219 -25.32 1.81 0.25
C ASN A 219 -24.13 2.18 1.14
N ASN A 220 -23.09 1.34 1.15
CA ASN A 220 -21.91 1.48 2.01
C ASN A 220 -20.79 2.33 1.39
N GLY A 221 -20.92 2.79 0.13
CA GLY A 221 -19.86 3.53 -0.56
C GLY A 221 -19.03 2.67 -1.53
N PRO A 222 -17.99 3.26 -2.14
CA PRO A 222 -17.14 2.54 -3.09
C PRO A 222 -16.46 1.35 -2.43
N ALA A 223 -16.19 0.32 -3.23
CA ALA A 223 -15.61 -0.93 -2.78
C ALA A 223 -14.74 -1.56 -3.88
N PHE A 224 -13.81 -2.43 -3.51
CA PHE A 224 -13.05 -3.24 -4.45
C PHE A 224 -12.70 -4.61 -3.88
N THR A 225 -12.48 -5.58 -4.78
CA THR A 225 -11.92 -6.90 -4.50
C THR A 225 -10.92 -7.23 -5.58
N ILE A 226 -9.73 -7.69 -5.19
CA ILE A 226 -8.62 -8.11 -6.07
C ILE A 226 -8.39 -9.61 -5.86
#